data_AF-A0A5E4L309-F1
#
_entry.id   AF-A0A5E4L309-F1
#
_cell.length_a   1.000
_cell.length_b   1.000
_cell.length_c   1.000
_cell.angle_alpha   90.00
_cell.angle_beta   90.00
_cell.angle_gamma   90.00
#
_symmetry.space_group_name_H-M   'P 1'
#
loop_
_entity.id
_entity.type
_entity.pdbx_description
1 polymer ?
#
loop_
_entity_poly.entity_id
_entity_poly.type
_entity_poly.pdbx_seq_one_letter_code
_entity_poly.pdbx_strand_id
1 'polypeptide(L)'
;MVVRDSIENEPQINADERRFNESVSIEKDCLGISTHGAAMRVCGVENPQGFGSDERRLNALSEEIIGCAFEVSNVLGAGFLEKVYENALNIELNLRGLKSLQQAPLKVYYKNELVGDYIADILVENEIIIEVKAVKELDTIHTAQCLNYLKITGLKLCLLFNFSKPRVEIKRIVNGI
;
A
#
# COMPACT_ATOMS: atom_id res chain seq x y z
N MET A 1 48.81 -5.97 18.06
CA MET A 1 47.88 -4.83 17.98
C MET A 1 46.96 -5.10 16.80
N VAL A 2 45.80 -5.72 17.05
CA VAL A 2 44.80 -6.00 16.00
C VAL A 2 43.59 -5.15 16.35
N VAL A 3 43.32 -4.16 15.51
CA VAL A 3 42.10 -3.35 15.59
C VAL A 3 40.98 -4.21 15.01
N ARG A 4 39.88 -4.35 15.76
CA ARG A 4 38.70 -5.13 15.36
C ARG A 4 37.82 -4.26 14.46
N ASP A 5 37.42 -4.84 13.34
CA ASP A 5 36.49 -4.27 12.36
C ASP A 5 35.07 -4.13 12.94
N SER A 6 34.43 -3.03 12.55
CA SER A 6 33.01 -2.73 12.75
C SER A 6 32.16 -3.67 11.91
N ILE A 7 31.21 -4.36 12.55
CA ILE A 7 30.16 -5.12 11.87
C ILE A 7 29.00 -4.16 11.60
N GLU A 8 28.77 -3.84 10.33
CA GLU A 8 27.54 -3.21 9.86
C GLU A 8 26.39 -4.24 9.97
N ASN A 9 25.37 -3.92 10.76
CA ASN A 9 24.13 -4.70 10.81
C ASN A 9 23.21 -4.24 9.67
N GLU A 10 23.20 -4.96 8.57
CA GLU A 10 22.13 -4.86 7.56
C GLU A 10 20.81 -5.40 8.12
N PRO A 11 19.65 -4.76 7.83
CA PRO A 11 18.35 -5.28 8.24
C PRO A 11 18.04 -6.60 7.51
N GLN A 12 17.88 -7.68 8.27
CA GLN A 12 17.50 -8.99 7.73
C GLN A 12 16.03 -8.98 7.29
N ILE A 13 15.80 -8.88 5.99
CA ILE A 13 14.49 -9.07 5.36
C ILE A 13 14.09 -10.56 5.53
N ASN A 14 12.95 -10.80 6.18
CA ASN A 14 12.45 -12.15 6.45
C ASN A 14 12.11 -12.88 5.13
N ALA A 15 12.27 -14.20 5.09
CA ALA A 15 11.99 -15.03 3.92
C ALA A 15 10.54 -14.89 3.42
N ASP A 16 9.59 -14.61 4.32
CA ASP A 16 8.19 -14.36 3.97
C ASP A 16 7.99 -12.98 3.30
N GLU A 17 8.71 -11.94 3.72
CA GLU A 17 8.73 -10.63 3.04
C GLU A 17 9.38 -10.72 1.66
N ARG A 18 10.44 -11.53 1.51
CA ARG A 18 11.05 -11.78 0.20
C ARG A 18 10.09 -12.48 -0.76
N ARG A 19 9.39 -13.52 -0.30
CA ARG A 19 8.39 -14.23 -1.12
C ARG A 19 7.21 -13.34 -1.49
N PHE A 20 6.79 -12.45 -0.61
CA PHE A 20 5.76 -11.45 -0.91
C PHE A 20 6.24 -10.48 -2.00
N ASN A 21 7.43 -9.90 -1.85
CA ASN A 21 8.03 -9.00 -2.84
C ASN A 21 8.29 -9.68 -4.20
N GLU A 22 8.67 -10.96 -4.18
CA GLU A 22 8.80 -11.78 -5.39
C GLU A 22 7.44 -12.05 -6.03
N SER A 23 6.39 -12.36 -5.25
CA SER A 23 5.05 -12.60 -5.81
C SER A 23 4.44 -11.37 -6.51
N VAL A 24 4.72 -10.16 -6.00
CA VAL A 24 4.36 -8.89 -6.68
C VAL A 24 5.15 -8.71 -7.99
N SER A 25 6.33 -9.31 -8.09
CA SER A 25 7.23 -9.18 -9.24
C SER A 25 7.07 -10.27 -10.31
N ILE A 26 6.35 -11.37 -10.03
CA ILE A 26 6.30 -12.60 -10.85
C ILE A 26 5.15 -12.63 -11.88
N GLU A 27 4.22 -11.67 -11.92
CA GLU A 27 3.24 -11.54 -13.03
C GLU A 27 3.88 -11.02 -14.35
N LYS A 28 5.00 -11.61 -14.78
CA LYS A 28 5.89 -11.09 -15.85
C LYS A 28 5.71 -11.72 -17.23
N ASP A 29 5.05 -12.86 -17.41
CA ASP A 29 5.19 -13.64 -18.65
C ASP A 29 3.87 -14.05 -19.34
N CYS A 30 3.01 -13.08 -19.70
CA CYS A 30 1.91 -13.32 -20.65
C CYS A 30 1.86 -12.26 -21.76
N LEU A 31 2.73 -12.44 -22.77
CA LEU A 31 2.66 -11.76 -24.06
C LEU A 31 1.41 -12.20 -24.83
N GLY A 32 0.46 -11.30 -25.05
CA GLY A 32 -0.71 -11.51 -25.91
C GLY A 32 -1.04 -10.25 -26.70
N ILE A 33 -0.57 -10.19 -27.96
CA ILE A 33 -0.82 -9.08 -28.89
C ILE A 33 -2.31 -9.07 -29.28
N SER A 34 -3.00 -7.95 -29.04
CA SER A 34 -4.36 -7.70 -29.55
C SER A 34 -4.46 -6.23 -29.94
N THR A 35 -4.45 -5.97 -31.25
CA THR A 35 -4.62 -4.66 -31.87
C THR A 35 -6.08 -4.22 -31.81
N HIS A 36 -6.27 -2.89 -31.72
CA HIS A 36 -7.50 -2.08 -31.88
C HIS A 36 -8.08 -1.45 -30.60
N GLY A 37 -8.12 -0.11 -30.61
CA GLY A 37 -8.85 0.76 -29.68
C GLY A 37 -7.98 1.35 -28.56
N ALA A 38 -7.70 2.65 -28.62
CA ALA A 38 -7.00 3.38 -27.57
C ALA A 38 -7.84 3.47 -26.29
N ALA A 39 -7.77 2.43 -25.47
CA ALA A 39 -8.14 2.43 -24.07
C ALA A 39 -6.93 1.90 -23.29
N MET A 40 -6.60 2.56 -22.18
CA MET A 40 -5.57 2.15 -21.26
C MET A 40 -5.87 0.72 -20.79
N ARG A 41 -5.23 -0.29 -21.39
CA ARG A 41 -5.26 -1.67 -20.90
C ARG A 41 -4.14 -1.78 -19.87
N VAL A 42 -4.54 -1.91 -18.61
CA VAL A 42 -3.65 -2.37 -17.53
C VAL A 42 -3.54 -3.88 -17.73
N CYS A 43 -2.32 -4.39 -17.91
CA CYS A 43 -2.09 -5.83 -17.92
C CYS A 43 -2.40 -6.35 -16.51
N GLY A 44 -3.28 -7.34 -16.43
CA GLY A 44 -4.14 -7.57 -15.27
C GLY A 44 -3.50 -8.36 -14.13
N VAL A 45 -3.96 -8.04 -12.92
CA VAL A 45 -4.23 -9.05 -11.89
C VAL A 45 -5.50 -9.77 -12.34
N GLU A 46 -5.41 -11.05 -12.71
CA GLU A 46 -6.59 -11.84 -13.04
C GLU A 46 -7.43 -12.03 -11.77
N ASN A 47 -8.65 -11.46 -11.75
CA ASN A 47 -9.57 -11.58 -10.61
C ASN A 47 -10.44 -12.83 -10.77
N PRO A 48 -10.23 -13.93 -10.02
CA PRO A 48 -11.05 -15.12 -10.13
C PRO A 48 -12.33 -14.93 -9.29
N GLN A 49 -13.44 -14.73 -9.99
CA GLN A 49 -14.85 -14.93 -9.61
C GLN A 49 -15.20 -15.07 -8.10
N GLY A 50 -15.87 -14.06 -7.51
CA GLY A 50 -16.42 -14.15 -6.14
C GLY A 50 -17.22 -12.93 -5.65
N PHE A 51 -18.39 -12.62 -6.22
CA PHE A 51 -19.14 -11.36 -6.00
C PHE A 51 -19.79 -11.14 -4.60
N GLY A 52 -19.42 -11.88 -3.55
CA GLY A 52 -20.02 -11.71 -2.20
C GLY A 52 -19.19 -12.17 -1.00
N SER A 53 -18.06 -12.84 -1.22
CA SER A 53 -17.04 -13.16 -0.20
C SER A 53 -16.02 -12.03 -0.05
N ASP A 54 -15.69 -11.39 -1.17
CA ASP A 54 -14.50 -10.54 -1.25
C ASP A 54 -14.73 -9.18 -0.58
N GLU A 55 -15.93 -8.60 -0.71
CA GLU A 55 -16.25 -7.31 -0.09
C GLU A 55 -16.30 -7.41 1.44
N ARG A 56 -16.90 -8.48 1.98
CA ARG A 56 -16.95 -8.70 3.44
C ARG A 56 -15.55 -8.88 4.02
N ARG A 57 -14.69 -9.64 3.34
CA ARG A 57 -13.30 -9.81 3.73
C ARG A 57 -12.53 -8.49 3.65
N LEU A 58 -12.69 -7.74 2.56
CA LEU A 58 -12.04 -6.44 2.36
C LEU A 58 -12.50 -5.41 3.42
N ASN A 59 -13.78 -5.41 3.78
CA ASN A 59 -14.31 -4.59 4.86
C ASN A 59 -13.67 -4.96 6.20
N ALA A 60 -13.63 -6.25 6.56
CA ALA A 60 -13.02 -6.72 7.78
C ALA A 60 -11.52 -6.37 7.86
N LEU A 61 -10.78 -6.59 6.78
CA LEU A 61 -9.38 -6.19 6.68
C LEU A 61 -9.21 -4.67 6.86
N SER A 62 -10.09 -3.87 6.25
CA SER A 62 -10.05 -2.42 6.40
C SER A 62 -10.32 -1.95 7.83
N GLU A 63 -11.24 -2.61 8.54
CA GLU A 63 -11.55 -2.33 9.95
C GLU A 63 -10.35 -2.67 10.85
N GLU A 64 -9.66 -3.78 10.57
CA GLU A 64 -8.46 -4.17 11.29
C GLU A 64 -7.31 -3.17 11.11
N ILE A 65 -7.06 -2.74 9.87
CA ILE A 65 -6.05 -1.70 9.55
C ILE A 65 -6.40 -0.36 10.22
N ILE A 66 -7.69 0.02 10.23
CA ILE A 66 -8.15 1.22 10.93
C ILE A 66 -7.89 1.11 12.44
N GLY A 67 -8.08 -0.09 13.02
CA GLY A 67 -7.69 -0.39 14.39
C GLY A 67 -6.20 -0.14 14.67
N CYS A 68 -5.31 -0.54 13.75
CA CYS A 68 -3.88 -0.21 13.83
C CYS A 68 -3.64 1.30 13.85
N ALA A 69 -4.29 2.05 12.97
CA ALA A 69 -4.11 3.50 12.89
C ALA A 69 -4.59 4.21 14.17
N PHE A 70 -5.67 3.73 14.81
CA PHE A 70 -6.07 4.23 16.12
C PHE A 70 -5.03 3.97 17.20
N GLU A 71 -4.43 2.76 17.23
CA GLU A 71 -3.39 2.44 18.21
C GLU A 71 -2.17 3.36 18.03
N VAL A 72 -1.69 3.53 16.79
CA VAL A 72 -0.61 4.47 16.48
C VAL A 72 -0.94 5.89 16.96
N SER A 73 -2.16 6.37 16.67
CA SER A 73 -2.62 7.70 17.09
C SER A 73 -2.67 7.85 18.61
N ASN A 74 -3.08 6.79 19.34
CA ASN A 74 -3.18 6.80 20.79
C ASN A 74 -1.80 6.81 21.46
N VAL A 75 -0.85 6.06 20.91
CA VAL A 75 0.51 5.91 21.48
C VAL A 75 1.40 7.10 21.14
N LEU A 76 1.41 7.54 19.87
CA LEU A 76 2.31 8.60 19.42
C LEU A 76 1.70 10.00 19.54
N GLY A 77 0.38 10.13 19.44
CA GLY A 77 -0.26 11.44 19.32
C GLY A 77 0.13 12.16 18.02
N ALA A 78 -0.02 13.49 18.01
CA ALA A 78 0.24 14.35 16.85
C ALA A 78 1.59 15.07 16.97
N GLY A 79 2.25 15.32 15.83
CA GLY A 79 3.44 16.18 15.76
C GLY A 79 4.69 15.52 15.16
N PHE A 80 4.62 14.24 14.77
CA PHE A 80 5.71 13.55 14.09
C PHE A 80 5.65 13.71 12.57
N LEU A 81 6.74 13.37 11.88
CA LEU A 81 6.81 13.31 10.42
C LEU A 81 6.03 12.10 9.89
N GLU A 82 5.55 12.19 8.65
CA GLU A 82 4.78 11.12 7.97
C GLU A 82 5.48 9.75 8.06
N LYS A 83 6.78 9.72 7.81
CA LYS A 83 7.57 8.48 7.85
C LYS A 83 7.54 7.78 9.22
N VAL A 84 7.40 8.54 10.31
CA VAL A 84 7.31 7.96 11.66
C VAL A 84 5.98 7.22 11.82
N TYR A 85 4.88 7.82 11.35
CA TYR A 85 3.56 7.19 11.38
C TYR A 85 3.48 5.97 10.45
N GLU A 86 4.07 6.05 9.27
CA GLU A 86 4.17 4.90 8.34
C GLU A 86 4.88 3.72 9.01
N ASN A 87 6.05 3.95 9.62
CA ASN A 87 6.80 2.90 10.31
C ASN A 87 6.03 2.32 11.50
N ALA A 88 5.39 3.17 12.31
CA ALA A 88 4.58 2.74 13.44
C ALA A 88 3.37 1.91 12.97
N LEU A 89 2.72 2.32 11.89
CA LEU A 89 1.60 1.59 11.32
C LEU A 89 2.04 0.23 10.78
N ASN A 90 3.21 0.15 10.13
CA ASN A 90 3.77 -1.12 9.68
C ASN A 90 4.05 -2.09 10.86
N ILE A 91 4.52 -1.58 12.00
CA ILE A 91 4.70 -2.37 13.21
C ILE A 91 3.35 -2.91 13.71
N GLU A 92 2.32 -2.06 13.81
CA GLU A 92 0.99 -2.47 14.26
C GLU A 92 0.33 -3.51 13.33
N LEU A 93 0.54 -3.39 12.02
CA LEU A 93 0.09 -4.38 11.03
C LEU A 93 0.78 -5.73 11.25
N ASN A 94 2.11 -5.72 11.40
CA ASN A 94 2.91 -6.92 11.66
C ASN A 94 2.55 -7.60 12.98
N LEU A 95 2.26 -6.84 14.04
CA LEU A 95 1.81 -7.38 15.33
C LEU A 95 0.48 -8.12 15.23
N ARG A 96 -0.37 -7.76 14.26
CA ARG A 96 -1.63 -8.46 13.95
C ARG A 96 -1.45 -9.60 12.95
N GLY A 97 -0.23 -9.82 12.45
CA GLY A 97 0.07 -10.87 11.49
C GLY A 97 -0.36 -10.54 10.06
N LEU A 98 -0.65 -9.26 9.77
CA LEU A 98 -0.97 -8.80 8.42
C LEU A 98 0.32 -8.61 7.62
N LYS A 99 0.36 -9.15 6.41
CA LYS A 99 1.47 -8.92 5.47
C LYS A 99 1.41 -7.49 4.95
N SER A 100 2.49 -6.76 5.09
CA SER A 100 2.61 -5.39 4.60
C SER A 100 3.93 -5.17 3.88
N LEU A 101 3.87 -4.39 2.79
CA LEU A 101 5.03 -3.90 2.07
C LEU A 101 5.06 -2.38 2.17
N GLN A 102 6.04 -1.85 2.91
CA GLN A 102 6.29 -0.41 2.95
C GLN A 102 6.93 0.08 1.65
N GLN A 103 6.65 1.33 1.28
CA GLN A 103 7.19 1.97 0.07
C GLN A 103 6.96 1.09 -1.18
N ALA A 104 5.73 0.59 -1.32
CA ALA A 104 5.36 -0.35 -2.34
C ALA A 104 5.43 0.30 -3.74
N PRO A 105 6.31 -0.18 -4.64
CA PRO A 105 6.41 0.36 -5.99
C PRO A 105 5.21 -0.09 -6.83
N LEU A 106 4.53 0.87 -7.45
CA LEU A 106 3.38 0.68 -8.32
C LEU A 106 3.74 1.17 -9.73
N LYS A 107 3.86 0.22 -10.67
CA LYS A 107 4.26 0.53 -12.04
C LYS A 107 3.20 1.34 -12.78
N VAL A 108 3.62 2.41 -13.44
CA VAL A 108 2.76 3.25 -14.26
C VAL A 108 3.04 2.99 -15.73
N TYR A 109 2.01 2.57 -16.45
CA TYR A 109 2.08 2.31 -17.88
C TYR A 109 1.32 3.38 -18.67
N TYR A 110 1.92 3.86 -19.76
CA TYR A 110 1.27 4.70 -20.75
C TYR A 110 1.35 4.00 -22.11
N LYS A 111 0.20 3.64 -22.70
CA LYS A 111 0.14 2.90 -23.96
C LYS A 111 1.02 1.63 -23.94
N ASN A 112 0.96 0.87 -22.84
CA ASN A 112 1.75 -0.34 -22.56
C ASN A 112 3.26 -0.11 -22.37
N GLU A 113 3.74 1.14 -22.44
CA GLU A 113 5.12 1.47 -22.11
C GLU A 113 5.23 1.85 -20.63
N LEU A 114 6.22 1.30 -19.93
CA LEU A 114 6.52 1.67 -18.55
C LEU A 114 7.07 3.11 -18.54
N VAL A 115 6.40 4.02 -17.85
CA VAL A 115 6.78 5.44 -17.78
C VAL A 115 7.28 5.89 -16.42
N GLY A 116 7.24 5.00 -15.43
CA GLY A 116 7.78 5.24 -14.10
C GLY A 116 7.05 4.43 -13.04
N ASP A 117 7.41 4.71 -11.80
CA ASP A 117 6.81 4.10 -10.62
C ASP A 117 6.16 5.17 -9.76
N TYR A 118 4.97 4.86 -9.24
CA TYR A 118 4.47 5.46 -8.02
C TYR A 118 4.97 4.65 -6.82
N ILE A 119 5.00 5.28 -5.66
CA ILE A 119 5.37 4.63 -4.40
C ILE A 119 4.24 4.89 -3.43
N ALA A 120 3.49 3.84 -3.10
CA ALA A 120 2.51 3.91 -2.02
C ALA A 120 3.21 3.66 -0.67
N ASP A 121 2.70 4.28 0.39
CA ASP A 121 3.33 4.16 1.70
C ASP A 121 3.32 2.72 2.21
N ILE A 122 2.17 2.03 2.15
CA ILE A 122 2.07 0.61 2.52
C ILE A 122 1.05 -0.12 1.62
N LEU A 123 1.40 -1.32 1.14
CA LEU A 123 0.48 -2.28 0.54
C LEU A 123 0.23 -3.43 1.51
N VAL A 124 -1.02 -3.70 1.88
CA VAL A 124 -1.40 -4.73 2.86
C VAL A 124 -2.12 -5.88 2.17
N GLU A 125 -1.68 -7.11 2.42
CA GLU A 125 -2.24 -8.37 1.91
C GLU A 125 -2.45 -8.43 0.38
N ASN A 126 -1.75 -7.58 -0.39
CA ASN A 126 -2.01 -7.35 -1.82
C ASN A 126 -3.46 -6.91 -2.13
N GLU A 127 -4.18 -6.35 -1.16
CA GLU A 127 -5.61 -6.02 -1.27
C GLU A 127 -5.93 -4.54 -0.96
N ILE A 128 -5.21 -3.93 0.00
CA ILE A 128 -5.48 -2.54 0.45
C ILE A 128 -4.20 -1.72 0.38
N ILE A 129 -4.31 -0.55 -0.24
CA ILE A 129 -3.26 0.47 -0.20
C ILE A 129 -3.50 1.41 0.98
N ILE A 130 -2.43 1.81 1.64
CA ILE A 130 -2.43 2.85 2.68
C ILE A 130 -1.58 4.02 2.19
N GLU A 131 -2.10 5.23 2.38
CA GLU A 131 -1.38 6.49 2.23
C GLU A 131 -1.45 7.24 3.57
N VAL A 132 -0.30 7.72 4.03
CA VAL A 132 -0.13 8.40 5.31
C VAL A 132 0.14 9.88 5.07
N LYS A 133 -0.52 10.71 5.87
CA LYS A 133 -0.29 12.15 5.93
C LYS A 133 -0.13 12.64 7.36
N ALA A 134 0.60 13.75 7.50
CA ALA A 134 0.75 14.50 8.74
C ALA A 134 0.59 16.00 8.45
N VAL A 135 -0.50 16.34 7.75
CA VAL A 135 -0.78 17.68 7.24
C VAL A 135 -2.01 18.27 7.90
N LYS A 136 -2.09 19.61 8.00
CA LYS A 136 -3.19 20.28 8.70
C LYS A 136 -4.58 19.81 8.25
N GLU A 137 -4.80 19.69 6.94
CA GLU A 137 -6.07 19.23 6.36
C GLU A 137 -5.81 18.38 5.12
N LEU A 138 -6.65 17.37 4.91
CA LEU A 138 -6.65 16.56 3.69
C LEU A 138 -7.41 17.27 2.56
N ASP A 139 -6.70 17.71 1.53
CA ASP A 139 -7.28 18.25 0.30
C ASP A 139 -7.66 17.17 -0.76
N THR A 140 -8.08 17.65 -1.93
CA THR A 140 -8.46 16.82 -3.06
C THR A 140 -7.28 16.14 -3.77
N ILE A 141 -6.05 16.68 -3.69
CA ILE A 141 -4.89 16.07 -4.36
C ILE A 141 -4.50 14.77 -3.66
N HIS A 142 -4.60 14.71 -2.32
CA HIS A 142 -4.36 13.46 -1.57
C HIS A 142 -5.36 12.36 -1.95
N THR A 143 -6.63 12.73 -2.13
CA THR A 143 -7.67 11.78 -2.55
C THR A 143 -7.45 11.33 -3.99
N ALA A 144 -7.06 12.25 -4.89
CA ALA A 144 -6.74 11.95 -6.29
C ALA A 144 -5.53 11.01 -6.42
N GLN A 145 -4.51 11.18 -5.59
CA GLN A 145 -3.35 10.28 -5.53
C GLN A 145 -3.79 8.83 -5.23
N CYS A 146 -4.62 8.65 -4.21
CA CYS A 146 -5.17 7.33 -3.86
C CYS A 146 -5.99 6.73 -5.00
N LEU A 147 -6.86 7.52 -5.65
CA LEU A 147 -7.65 7.07 -6.80
C LEU A 147 -6.75 6.63 -7.97
N ASN A 148 -5.64 7.34 -8.22
CA ASN A 148 -4.68 6.95 -9.24
C ASN A 148 -4.06 5.59 -8.91
N TYR A 149 -3.70 5.33 -7.64
CA TYR A 149 -3.20 4.02 -7.23
C TYR A 149 -4.22 2.90 -7.49
N LEU A 150 -5.48 3.10 -7.11
CA LEU A 150 -6.54 2.12 -7.37
C LEU A 150 -6.74 1.87 -8.86
N LYS A 151 -6.66 2.92 -9.68
CA LYS A 151 -6.80 2.81 -11.13
C LYS A 151 -5.65 2.02 -11.77
N ILE A 152 -4.41 2.23 -11.35
CA ILE A 152 -3.25 1.55 -11.95
C ILE A 152 -3.08 0.12 -11.44
N THR A 153 -3.48 -0.17 -10.20
CA THR A 153 -3.36 -1.50 -9.60
C THR A 153 -4.57 -2.38 -9.83
N GLY A 154 -5.74 -1.80 -10.11
CA GLY A 154 -7.01 -2.53 -10.14
C GLY A 154 -7.56 -2.87 -8.75
N LEU A 155 -6.89 -2.45 -7.67
CA LEU A 155 -7.39 -2.63 -6.31
C LEU A 155 -8.63 -1.77 -6.05
N LYS A 156 -9.44 -2.21 -5.10
CA LYS A 156 -10.75 -1.61 -4.82
C LYS A 156 -10.73 -0.56 -3.71
N LEU A 157 -9.71 -0.58 -2.86
CA LEU A 157 -9.72 0.19 -1.62
C LEU A 157 -8.35 0.78 -1.28
N CYS A 158 -8.35 2.08 -1.01
CA CYS A 158 -7.25 2.81 -0.40
C CYS A 158 -7.70 3.46 0.91
N LEU A 159 -6.88 3.37 1.94
CA LEU A 159 -7.06 4.05 3.22
C LEU A 159 -6.09 5.22 3.32
N LEU A 160 -6.64 6.43 3.35
CA LEU A 160 -5.87 7.66 3.52
C LEU A 160 -5.98 8.10 4.99
N PHE A 161 -4.86 8.08 5.69
CA PHE A 161 -4.77 8.48 7.10
C PHE A 161 -4.11 9.85 7.23
N ASN A 162 -4.60 10.66 8.15
CA ASN A 162 -3.95 11.91 8.54
C ASN A 162 -3.79 12.00 10.06
N PHE A 163 -2.53 12.00 10.51
CA PHE A 163 -2.15 11.97 11.92
C PHE A 163 -1.82 13.36 12.50
N SER A 164 -2.11 14.45 11.78
CA SER A 164 -1.83 15.81 12.26
C SER A 164 -2.71 16.28 13.43
N LYS A 165 -3.78 15.54 13.74
CA LYS A 165 -4.77 15.86 14.78
C LYS A 165 -4.67 14.82 15.91
N PRO A 166 -5.09 15.16 17.16
CA PRO A 166 -5.06 14.22 18.28
C PRO A 166 -5.81 12.90 18.03
N ARG A 167 -6.83 12.93 17.17
CA ARG A 167 -7.43 11.74 16.58
C ARG A 167 -7.05 11.67 15.11
N VAL A 168 -6.57 10.51 14.68
CA VAL A 168 -6.35 10.21 13.27
C VAL A 168 -7.64 10.48 12.46
N GLU A 169 -7.49 11.26 11.40
CA GLU A 169 -8.52 11.45 10.38
C GLU A 169 -8.37 10.35 9.34
N ILE A 170 -9.49 9.73 8.94
CA ILE A 170 -9.51 8.56 8.08
C ILE A 170 -10.42 8.83 6.89
N LYS A 171 -9.91 8.64 5.67
CA LYS A 171 -10.71 8.61 4.45
C LYS A 171 -10.61 7.24 3.79
N ARG A 172 -11.77 6.61 3.61
CA ARG A 172 -11.92 5.34 2.91
C ARG A 172 -12.25 5.63 1.44
N ILE A 173 -11.32 5.35 0.53
CA ILE A 173 -11.45 5.67 -0.89
C ILE A 173 -11.68 4.37 -1.66
N VAL A 174 -12.83 4.28 -2.32
CA VAL A 174 -13.28 3.08 -3.03
C VAL A 174 -13.32 3.29 -4.54
N ASN A 175 -12.98 2.25 -5.30
CA ASN A 175 -13.08 2.23 -6.76
C ASN A 175 -13.97 1.07 -7.21
N GLY A 176 -15.12 1.39 -7.82
CA GLY A 176 -15.98 0.41 -8.49
C GLY A 176 -16.67 -0.60 -7.58
N ILE A 177 -17.14 -0.16 -6.40
CA ILE A 177 -18.06 -0.93 -5.54
C ILE A 177 -19.49 -0.48 -5.82
#